data_AF-A0A519Q1S5-F1
#
_entry.id   AF-A0A519Q1S5-F1
#
_cell.length_a   1.000
_cell.length_b   1.000
_cell.length_c   1.000
_cell.angle_alpha   90.00
_cell.angle_beta   90.00
_cell.angle_gamma   90.00
#
_symmetry.space_group_name_H-M   'P 1'
#
loop_
_entity.id
_entity.type
_entity.pdbx_description
1 polymer ?
#
loop_
_entity_poly.entity_id
_entity_poly.type
_entity_poly.pdbx_seq_one_letter_code
_entity_poly.pdbx_strand_id
1 'polypeptide(L)' 'HMTRFEVRRTVKGEALPTRAVMHATDEAMCGVRFSADRDYTILARMQDGVLTTSACNAPQFPLAAYERAARAG' A
#
# COMPACT_ATOMS: atom_id res chain seq x y z
N HIS A 1 -0.58 11.28 7.88
CA HIS A 1 -1.85 11.38 7.14
C HIS A 1 -2.48 10.00 7.02
N MET A 2 -3.80 9.86 7.11
CA MET A 2 -4.51 8.58 6.97
C MET A 2 -5.41 8.64 5.73
N THR A 3 -5.25 7.68 4.81
CA THR A 3 -6.06 7.59 3.59
C THR A 3 -6.82 6.27 3.58
N ARG A 4 -8.10 6.31 3.22
CA ARG A 4 -8.92 5.11 3.00
C ARG A 4 -8.93 4.75 1.53
N PHE A 5 -8.73 3.47 1.25
CA PHE A 5 -8.72 2.91 -0.10
C PHE A 5 -9.86 1.91 -0.23
N GLU A 6 -10.55 1.97 -1.37
CA GLU A 6 -11.29 0.83 -1.89
C GLU A 6 -10.28 -0.19 -2.40
N VAL A 7 -10.40 -1.44 -1.94
CA VAL A 7 -9.46 -2.50 -2.27
C VAL A 7 -10.04 -3.33 -3.42
N ARG A 8 -9.47 -3.12 -4.61
CA ARG A 8 -9.80 -3.93 -5.78
C ARG A 8 -9.24 -5.34 -5.69
N ARG A 9 -8.07 -5.50 -5.05
CA ARG A 9 -7.39 -6.80 -4.92
C ARG A 9 -6.43 -6.80 -3.73
N THR A 10 -6.47 -7.86 -2.93
CA THR A 10 -5.45 -8.15 -1.92
C THR A 10 -4.50 -9.21 -2.47
N VAL A 11 -3.20 -8.88 -2.56
CA VAL A 11 -2.16 -9.83 -2.99
C VAL A 11 -1.66 -10.65 -1.80
N LYS A 12 -1.52 -10.05 -0.62
CA LYS A 12 -1.06 -10.69 0.61
C LYS A 12 -1.74 -10.07 1.83
N GLY A 13 -2.04 -10.90 2.83
CA GLY A 13 -2.74 -10.51 4.05
C GLY A 13 -4.25 -10.68 3.93
N GLU A 14 -4.99 -10.20 4.92
CA GLU A 14 -6.44 -10.33 4.99
C GLU A 14 -7.13 -9.48 3.89
N ALA A 15 -8.08 -10.09 3.19
CA ALA A 15 -8.88 -9.43 2.16
C ALA A 15 -10.08 -8.69 2.78
N LEU A 16 -10.02 -7.36 2.76
CA LEU A 16 -11.13 -6.49 3.16
C LEU A 16 -11.47 -5.55 2.00
N PRO A 17 -12.75 -5.19 1.79
CA PRO A 17 -13.17 -4.31 0.70
C PRO A 17 -12.62 -2.88 0.82
N THR A 18 -12.26 -2.46 2.04
CA THR A 18 -11.65 -1.16 2.29
C THR A 18 -10.50 -1.27 3.28
N ARG A 19 -9.46 -0.46 3.11
CA ARG A 19 -8.34 -0.36 4.06
C ARG A 19 -7.97 1.09 4.34
N ALA A 20 -7.70 1.39 5.60
CA ALA A 20 -7.06 2.65 6.01
C ALA A 20 -5.55 2.44 6.09
N VAL A 21 -4.79 3.32 5.44
CA VAL A 21 -3.32 3.28 5.43
C VAL A 21 -2.77 4.64 5.83
N MET A 22 -1.87 4.65 6.81
CA MET A 22 -1.17 5.82 7.28
C MET A 22 0.11 6.05 6.45
N HIS A 23 0.38 7.31 6.09
CA HIS A 23 1.56 7.72 5.37
C HIS A 23 1.94 9.18 5.70
N ALA A 24 3.22 9.52 5.54
CA ALA A 24 3.66 10.91 5.51
C ALA A 24 3.33 11.54 4.14
N THR A 25 3.26 12.87 4.07
CA THR A 25 3.06 13.63 2.83
C THR A 25 4.22 14.55 2.48
N ASP A 26 5.17 14.72 3.41
CA ASP A 26 6.40 15.46 3.19
C ASP A 26 7.40 14.57 2.43
N GLU A 27 7.72 14.96 1.20
CA GLU A 27 8.60 14.22 0.30
C GLU A 27 10.02 14.06 0.87
N ALA A 28 10.53 15.04 1.62
CA ALA A 28 11.84 14.96 2.26
C ALA A 28 11.92 13.82 3.31
N MET A 29 10.76 13.37 3.80
CA MET A 29 10.61 12.32 4.81
C MET A 29 9.96 11.06 4.23
N CYS A 30 10.26 10.72 2.98
CA CYS A 30 9.65 9.59 2.27
C CYS A 30 8.11 9.69 2.18
N GLY A 31 7.55 10.89 2.16
CA GLY A 31 6.11 11.11 2.02
C GLY A 31 5.61 10.69 0.65
N VAL A 32 4.36 10.22 0.62
CA VAL A 32 3.65 9.84 -0.61
C VAL A 32 2.31 10.55 -0.65
N ARG A 33 1.90 11.00 -1.85
CA ARG A 33 0.58 11.57 -2.10
C ARG A 33 -0.22 10.61 -2.99
N PHE A 34 -1.48 10.40 -2.62
CA PHE A 34 -2.42 9.60 -3.37
C PHE A 34 -3.51 10.49 -3.95
N SER A 35 -4.01 10.14 -5.12
CA SER A 35 -5.15 10.77 -5.78
C SER A 35 -6.34 9.81 -5.81
N ALA A 36 -7.56 10.34 -5.76
CA ALA A 36 -8.78 9.54 -5.73
C ALA A 36 -9.12 8.90 -7.10
N ASP A 37 -8.57 9.41 -8.19
CA ASP A 37 -8.86 9.01 -9.57
C ASP A 37 -7.87 7.96 -10.13
N ARG A 38 -7.04 7.38 -9.28
CA ARG A 38 -5.96 6.47 -9.69
C ARG A 38 -5.88 5.23 -8.82
N ASP A 39 -5.69 4.09 -9.47
CA ASP A 39 -5.37 2.83 -8.80
C ASP A 39 -3.88 2.77 -8.44
N TYR A 40 -3.59 2.29 -7.23
CA TYR A 40 -2.23 2.13 -6.72
C TYR A 40 -1.99 0.69 -6.27
N THR A 41 -0.78 0.19 -6.52
CA THR A 41 -0.25 -0.94 -5.76
C THR A 41 0.42 -0.38 -4.51
N ILE A 42 0.01 -0.82 -3.33
CA ILE A 42 0.52 -0.31 -2.05
C ILE A 42 1.17 -1.47 -1.30
N LEU A 43 2.46 -1.31 -0.97
CA LEU A 43 3.12 -2.15 0.02
C LEU A 43 2.99 -1.45 1.37
N ALA A 44 2.27 -2.10 2.28
CA ALA A 44 2.07 -1.59 3.63
C ALA A 44 2.51 -2.62 4.67
N ARG A 45 3.01 -2.12 5.80
CA ARG A 45 3.35 -2.93 6.97
C ARG A 45 2.48 -2.54 8.15
N MET A 46 2.20 -3.47 9.05
CA MET A 46 1.54 -3.15 10.31
C MET A 46 2.56 -2.55 11.29
N GLN A 47 2.25 -1.39 11.85
CA GLN A 47 3.03 -0.70 12.88
C GLN A 47 2.05 -0.16 13.92
N ASP A 48 2.22 -0.57 15.17
CA ASP A 48 1.35 -0.16 16.29
C ASP A 48 -0.16 -0.37 16.00
N GLY A 49 -0.49 -1.49 15.34
CA GLY A 49 -1.86 -1.85 14.95
C GLY A 49 -2.40 -1.14 13.70
N VAL A 50 -1.61 -0.28 13.06
CA VAL A 50 -2.02 0.50 11.89
C VAL A 50 -1.20 0.11 10.66
N LEU A 51 -1.85 0.01 9.49
CA LEU A 51 -1.13 -0.18 8.23
C LEU A 51 -0.42 1.12 7.84
N THR A 52 0.86 1.03 7.51
CA THR A 52 1.72 2.17 7.16
C THR A 52 2.44 1.95 5.84
N THR A 53 2.58 3.01 5.04
CA THR A 53 3.33 3.01 3.76
C THR A 53 4.11 4.32 3.59
N SER A 54 5.12 4.31 2.72
CA SER A 54 5.97 5.46 2.41
C SER A 54 6.51 5.39 0.98
N ALA A 55 7.03 6.49 0.44
CA ALA A 55 7.69 6.49 -0.86
C ALA A 55 8.95 5.60 -0.86
N CYS A 56 9.62 5.47 0.29
CA CYS A 56 10.84 4.66 0.42
C CYS A 56 10.58 3.15 0.37
N ASN A 57 9.33 2.70 0.56
CA ASN A 57 8.93 1.30 0.34
C ASN A 57 7.94 1.14 -0.82
N ALA A 58 7.92 2.10 -1.75
CA ALA A 58 7.08 2.03 -2.94
C ALA A 58 7.38 0.77 -3.76
N PRO A 59 6.36 0.15 -4.39
CA PRO A 59 6.57 -1.01 -5.24
C PRO A 59 7.55 -0.69 -6.39
N GLN A 60 8.60 -1.50 -6.51
CA GLN A 60 9.65 -1.35 -7.54
C GLN A 60 9.40 -2.22 -8.78
N PHE A 61 8.41 -3.12 -8.72
CA PHE A 61 8.10 -4.06 -9.79
C PHE A 61 6.63 -3.96 -10.21
N PRO A 62 6.25 -4.50 -11.37
CA PRO A 62 4.84 -4.61 -11.75
C PRO A 62 4.04 -5.51 -10.79
N LEU A 63 2.75 -5.22 -10.62
CA LEU A 63 1.83 -5.99 -9.76
C LEU A 63 1.94 -7.52 -9.96
N ALA A 64 2.03 -7.98 -11.21
CA ALA A 64 2.14 -9.39 -11.55
C ALA A 64 3.35 -10.09 -10.91
N ALA A 65 4.45 -9.37 -10.65
CA ALA A 65 5.61 -9.94 -9.97
C ALA A 65 5.30 -10.26 -8.50
N TYR A 66 4.60 -9.35 -7.81
CA TYR A 66 4.14 -9.58 -6.43
C TYR A 66 3.11 -10.70 -6.35
N GLU A 67 2.18 -10.77 -7.31
CA GLU A 67 1.19 -11.84 -7.38
C GLU A 67 1.83 -13.22 -7.57
N ARG A 68 2.88 -13.33 -8.39
CA ARG A 68 3.65 -14.56 -8.52
C ARG A 68 4.38 -14.90 -7.23
N ALA A 69 5.04 -13.92 -6.61
CA ALA A 69 5.79 -14.13 -5.37
C ALA A 69 4.87 -14.57 -4.21
N ALA A 70 3.66 -14.02 -4.12
CA ALA A 70 2.68 -14.37 -3.10
C ALA A 70 2.09 -15.79 -3.26
N ARG A 71 2.19 -16.40 -4.44
CA ARG A 71 1.78 -17.81 -4.68
C ARG A 71 2.88 -18.81 -4.36
N ALA A 72 4.13 -18.35 -4.26
CA ALA A 72 5.30 -19.21 -4.10
C ALA A 72 5.64 -19.51 -2.63
N GLY A 73 4.93 -18.90 -1.67
CA GLY A 73 5.07 -19.15 -0.24
C GLY A 73 3.72 -19.40 0.41
#